data_AF-A0A0D9XXX5-F1
#
_entry.id   AF-A0A0D9XXX5-F1
#
_cell.length_a   1.000
_cell.length_b   1.000
_cell.length_c   1.000
_cell.angle_alpha   90.00
_cell.angle_beta   90.00
_cell.angle_gamma   90.00
#
_symmetry.space_group_name_H-M   'P 1'
#
loop_
_entity.id
_entity.type
_entity.pdbx_description
1 polymer ?
#
loop_
_entity_poly.entity_id
_entity_poly.type
_entity_poly.pdbx_seq_one_letter_code
_entity_poly.pdbx_strand_id
1 'polypeptide(L)' 'MAAATVVSNKRVILKRYVQTGIPSEDDMEAPMLAVPAGSTAVVVKNLYLSCDPIMLCVSG' A
#
# COMPACT_ATOMS: atom_id res chain seq x y z
N MET A 1 -25.91 -15.93 -8.04
CA MET A 1 -25.47 -14.52 -7.91
C MET A 1 -24.60 -14.45 -6.66
N ALA A 2 -23.28 -14.43 -6.82
CA ALA A 2 -22.37 -14.42 -5.67
C ALA A 2 -22.39 -13.01 -5.04
N ALA A 3 -22.86 -12.90 -3.80
CA ALA A 3 -22.76 -11.66 -3.05
C ALA A 3 -21.27 -11.36 -2.81
N ALA A 4 -20.76 -10.28 -3.41
CA ALA A 4 -19.40 -9.82 -3.15
C ALA A 4 -19.35 -9.28 -1.71
N THR A 5 -18.75 -10.05 -0.80
CA THR A 5 -18.49 -9.59 0.56
C THR A 5 -17.41 -8.50 0.51
N VAL A 6 -17.79 -7.25 0.76
CA VAL A 6 -16.82 -6.15 0.89
C VAL A 6 -16.03 -6.38 2.16
N VAL A 7 -14.72 -6.59 2.02
CA VAL A 7 -13.79 -6.76 3.14
C VAL A 7 -12.87 -5.55 3.25
N SER A 8 -12.46 -5.22 4.47
CA SER A 8 -11.49 -4.15 4.70
C SER A 8 -10.10 -4.58 4.23
N ASN A 9 -9.50 -3.78 3.35
CA ASN A 9 -8.10 -3.90 2.95
C ASN A 9 -7.36 -2.63 3.42
N LYS A 10 -6.64 -2.72 4.54
CA LYS A 10 -5.82 -1.62 5.05
C LYS A 10 -4.51 -1.57 4.26
N ARG A 11 -4.04 -0.37 3.95
CA ARG A 11 -2.76 -0.17 3.27
C ARG A 11 -1.94 0.91 3.96
N VAL A 12 -0.73 1.16 3.48
CA VAL A 12 0.12 2.27 3.93
C VAL A 12 0.55 3.01 2.66
N ILE A 13 -0.01 4.19 2.42
CA ILE A 13 0.32 5.04 1.26
C ILE A 13 1.25 6.15 1.69
N LEU A 14 2.35 6.36 0.97
CA LEU A 14 3.14 7.57 1.07
C LEU A 14 2.37 8.78 0.49
N LYS A 15 1.87 9.68 1.35
CA LYS A 15 1.03 10.84 0.98
C LYS A 15 1.77 11.89 0.19
N ARG A 16 3.07 12.07 0.47
CA ARG A 16 3.92 13.10 -0.12
C ARG A 16 5.34 12.58 -0.27
N TYR A 17 6.05 13.10 -1.26
CA TYR A 17 7.48 12.84 -1.38
C TYR A 17 8.21 13.36 -0.13
N VAL A 18 9.09 12.53 0.42
CA VAL A 18 9.96 12.94 1.53
C VAL A 18 11.01 13.87 0.96
N GLN A 19 10.92 15.17 1.28
CA GLN A 19 11.77 16.20 0.70
C GLN A 19 13.18 16.23 1.31
N THR A 20 13.34 15.77 2.56
CA THR A 20 14.62 15.64 3.28
C THR A 20 14.43 14.72 4.48
N GLY A 21 15.41 13.85 4.78
CA GLY A 21 15.39 12.99 5.96
C GLY A 21 14.61 11.67 5.80
N ILE A 22 14.15 11.12 6.93
CA ILE A 22 13.48 9.81 7.01
C ILE A 22 11.95 10.03 7.05
N PRO A 23 11.14 9.24 6.32
CA PRO A 23 9.68 9.30 6.40
C PRO A 23 9.17 9.13 7.84
N SER A 24 8.16 9.92 8.18
CA SER A 24 7.42 9.87 9.44
C SER A 24 6.05 9.19 9.27
N GLU A 25 5.39 8.83 10.37
CA GLU A 25 4.05 8.24 10.34
C GLU A 25 3.01 9.15 9.67
N ASP A 26 3.18 10.48 9.80
CA ASP A 26 2.29 11.47 9.19
C ASP A 26 2.31 11.44 7.66
N ASP A 27 3.41 10.95 7.08
CA ASP A 27 3.56 10.74 5.65
C ASP A 27 2.73 9.55 5.15
N MET A 28 2.04 8.81 6.03
CA MET A 28 1.36 7.55 5.70
C MET A 28 -0.17 7.56 5.93
N GLU A 29 -0.94 6.83 5.10
CA GLU A 29 -2.39 6.57 5.32
C GLU A 29 -2.89 5.20 4.85
N ALA A 30 -4.10 4.80 5.30
CA ALA A 30 -4.66 3.47 5.11
C ALA A 30 -6.08 3.40 4.50
N PRO A 31 -6.28 3.68 3.18
CA PRO A 31 -7.59 3.53 2.53
C PRO A 31 -7.91 2.12 2.00
N MET A 32 -9.18 1.82 1.73
CA MET A 32 -9.68 0.52 1.21
C MET A 32 -9.55 0.40 -0.33
N LEU A 33 -9.18 -0.78 -0.87
CA LEU A 33 -8.88 -1.02 -2.30
C LEU A 33 -9.86 -2.05 -2.91
N ALA A 34 -10.30 -1.82 -4.14
CA ALA A 34 -11.12 -2.73 -4.94
C ALA A 34 -10.40 -3.10 -6.25
N VAL A 35 -10.61 -4.33 -6.72
CA VAL A 35 -9.97 -4.85 -7.94
C VAL A 35 -10.97 -4.81 -9.10
N PRO A 36 -10.59 -4.31 -10.29
CA PRO A 36 -11.48 -4.30 -11.46
C PRO A 36 -11.81 -5.72 -11.97
N ALA A 37 -13.07 -5.94 -12.35
CA ALA A 37 -13.51 -7.18 -12.99
C ALA A 37 -12.86 -7.35 -14.38
N GLY A 38 -12.52 -8.59 -14.76
CA GLY A 38 -11.94 -8.90 -16.08
C GLY A 38 -10.42 -8.68 -16.18
N SER A 39 -9.75 -8.32 -15.08
CA SER A 39 -8.29 -8.25 -15.04
C SER A 39 -7.65 -9.65 -15.00
N THR A 40 -6.49 -9.82 -15.62
CA THR A 40 -5.62 -11.00 -15.48
C THR A 40 -4.71 -10.93 -14.25
N ALA A 41 -4.89 -9.92 -13.39
CA ALA A 41 -4.09 -9.71 -12.19
C ALA A 41 -4.37 -10.75 -11.10
N VAL A 42 -3.38 -10.98 -10.24
CA VAL A 42 -3.49 -11.84 -9.06
C VAL A 42 -3.74 -10.98 -7.83
N VAL A 43 -4.75 -11.34 -7.05
CA VAL A 43 -5.01 -10.75 -5.74
C VAL A 43 -4.30 -11.60 -4.68
N VAL A 44 -3.45 -10.95 -3.89
CA VAL A 44 -2.69 -11.60 -2.82
C VAL A 44 -3.13 -11.11 -1.44
N LYS A 45 -3.07 -12.00 -0.45
CA LYS A 45 -3.17 -11.63 0.97
C LYS A 45 -1.75 -11.56 1.53
N ASN A 46 -1.25 -10.35 1.73
CA ASN A 46 0.09 -10.14 2.29
C ASN A 46 0.15 -10.75 3.71
N LEU A 47 1.13 -11.60 3.97
CA LEU A 47 1.36 -12.22 5.28
C LEU A 47 2.45 -11.49 6.05
N TYR A 48 3.52 -11.08 5.35
CA TYR A 48 4.67 -10.38 5.89
C TYR A 48 5.14 -9.33 4.88
N LEU A 49 5.71 -8.24 5.39
CA LEU A 49 6.34 -7.17 4.60
C LEU A 49 7.76 -6.95 5.17
N SER A 50 8.75 -6.79 4.29
CA SER A 50 10.10 -6.43 4.68
C SER A 50 10.25 -4.91 4.83
N CYS A 51 11.16 -4.49 5.71
CA CYS A 51 11.62 -3.11 5.82
C CYS A 51 13.09 -3.08 5.41
N ASP A 52 13.34 -2.82 4.12
CA ASP A 52 14.69 -2.85 3.56
C ASP A 52 15.31 -1.44 3.51
N PRO A 53 16.60 -1.26 3.83
CA PRO A 53 17.25 0.06 3.81
C PRO A 53 17.13 0.80 2.47
N ILE A 54 17.05 0.08 1.35
CA ILE A 54 16.88 0.67 0.02
C ILE A 54 15.56 1.42 -0.14
N MET A 55 14.54 1.11 0.67
CA MET A 55 13.26 1.84 0.66
C MET A 55 13.40 3.30 1.16
N LEU A 56 14.54 3.65 1.78
CA LEU A 56 14.86 5.00 2.24
C LEU A 56 15.63 5.85 1.22
N CYS A 57 16.06 5.30 0.07
CA CYS A 57 16.87 6.05 -0.90
C CYS A 57 16.04 7.15 -1.60
N VAL A 58 15.97 8.32 -0.97
CA VAL A 58 15.71 9.60 -1.62
C VAL A 58 17.05 10.20 -2.00
N SER A 59 17.46 9.98 -3.24
CA SER A 59 18.60 10.67 -3.85
C SER A 59 18.24 12.16 -3.94
N GLY A 60 18.90 12.98 -3.12
CA GLY A 60 18.96 14.43 -3.30
C GLY A 60 19.92 14.79 -4.43
#